data_AF-A0A952HFB7-F1
#
_entry.id   AF-A0A952HFB7-F1
#
_cell.length_a   1.000
_cell.length_b   1.000
_cell.length_c   1.000
_cell.angle_alpha   90.00
_cell.angle_beta   90.00
_cell.angle_gamma   90.00
#
_symmetry.space_group_name_H-M   'P 1'
#
loop_
_entity.id
_entity.type
_entity.pdbx_description
1 polymer ?
#
loop_
_entity_poly.entity_id
_entity_poly.type
_entity_poly.pdbx_seq_one_letter_code
_entity_poly.pdbx_strand_id
1 'polypeptide(L)'
;LLGLAQVGRHDDFFALGGHSLLAVRLIERMRELGWALEVRALFATPVLAALAASVVAARAVAVPPNPIPAGCSRITPELLTLLELTQPEIDAAVACVPGGAAQVQDIYPLAPLQHGLLFHHLASAQGDAYLARDLLAFDTHAQLQGFLAALQHVISRHDILRTGFVWQGLREPVQLVWREAVLPVHTHSFSGPDVAQQLQQQLDPRHYRIDVSQAPLLHAHAAEDAQHGRWLLCLLSHHLVSDHTTLELLIEEIEALLGGRAHLLPTPLPFRDFVAQARLGVSQAEHEAFFRAMLGDVQEPSAPFGLLDVQGDGSTIAEADVALPAELSRDLRAQARRLGVSAAALFHLAFALMLARTSARSDVVFGTVLFGRLHGSTGAQRTLGMFLNTLPLRLRLDSLSVHAAVRHTQQQ
;
A
#
# COMPACT_ATOMS: atom_id res chain seq x y z
N LEU A 1 19.86 -12.47 5.57
CA LEU A 1 19.18 -11.15 5.64
C LEU A 1 20.12 -10.03 5.19
N LEU A 2 21.21 -9.77 5.91
CA LEU A 2 22.13 -8.65 5.64
C LEU A 2 23.25 -8.95 4.62
N GLY A 3 23.35 -10.20 4.15
CA GLY A 3 24.43 -10.60 3.21
C GLY A 3 25.83 -10.68 3.84
N LEU A 4 25.91 -10.68 5.17
CA LEU A 4 27.17 -10.76 5.93
C LEU A 4 27.43 -12.19 6.42
N ALA A 5 28.69 -12.64 6.37
CA ALA A 5 29.09 -13.97 6.80
C ALA A 5 29.11 -14.14 8.34
N GLN A 6 29.42 -13.06 9.06
CA GLN A 6 29.46 -13.04 10.53
C GLN A 6 28.73 -11.79 11.04
N VAL A 7 27.97 -11.99 12.12
CA VAL A 7 27.23 -10.94 12.83
C VAL A 7 27.45 -11.16 14.32
N GLY A 8 28.00 -10.16 15.00
CA GLY A 8 28.27 -10.16 16.43
C GLY A 8 27.07 -9.68 17.26
N ARG A 9 26.95 -10.17 18.49
CA ARG A 9 25.85 -9.77 19.40
C ARG A 9 25.85 -8.28 19.77
N HIS A 10 26.98 -7.60 19.60
CA HIS A 10 27.13 -6.17 19.89
C HIS A 10 27.03 -5.29 18.63
N ASP A 11 26.77 -5.90 17.48
CA ASP A 11 26.60 -5.15 16.25
C ASP A 11 25.25 -4.41 16.25
N ASP A 12 25.24 -3.27 15.57
CA ASP A 12 24.06 -2.45 15.32
C ASP A 12 23.45 -2.84 13.96
N PHE A 13 22.15 -3.13 13.95
CA PHE A 13 21.43 -3.56 12.74
C PHE A 13 21.59 -2.58 11.56
N PHE A 14 21.52 -1.27 11.80
CA PHE A 14 21.63 -0.25 10.75
C PHE A 14 23.08 0.00 10.35
N ALA A 15 24.03 -0.10 11.30
CA ALA A 15 25.46 -0.01 10.98
C ALA A 15 25.92 -1.14 10.05
N LEU A 16 25.31 -2.33 10.19
CA LEU A 16 25.53 -3.48 9.30
C LEU A 16 24.84 -3.34 7.92
N GLY A 17 24.16 -2.23 7.65
CA GLY A 17 23.45 -1.97 6.38
C GLY A 17 21.98 -2.37 6.40
N GLY A 18 21.40 -2.65 7.57
CA GLY A 18 19.96 -2.78 7.74
C GLY A 18 19.21 -1.51 7.34
N HIS A 19 17.99 -1.68 6.83
CA HIS A 19 17.06 -0.60 6.50
C HIS A 19 15.61 -1.09 6.68
N SER A 20 14.62 -0.22 6.53
CA SER A 20 13.21 -0.53 6.87
C SER A 20 12.68 -1.81 6.19
N LEU A 21 13.00 -2.05 4.91
CA LEU A 21 12.61 -3.31 4.24
C LEU A 21 13.29 -4.56 4.85
N LEU A 22 14.57 -4.48 5.21
CA LEU A 22 15.27 -5.57 5.89
C LEU A 22 14.76 -5.76 7.32
N ALA A 23 14.36 -4.68 7.99
CA ALA A 23 13.69 -4.74 9.29
C ALA A 23 12.37 -5.51 9.20
N VAL A 24 11.55 -5.25 8.18
CA VAL A 24 10.32 -6.04 7.95
C VAL A 24 10.67 -7.52 7.78
N ARG A 25 11.66 -7.84 6.94
CA ARG A 25 12.10 -9.22 6.70
C ARG A 25 12.68 -9.89 7.95
N LEU A 26 13.31 -9.13 8.85
CA LEU A 26 13.80 -9.64 10.13
C LEU A 26 12.63 -10.04 11.03
N ILE A 27 11.69 -9.12 11.25
CA ILE A 27 10.56 -9.31 12.16
C ILE A 27 9.66 -10.47 11.67
N GLU A 28 9.42 -10.58 10.37
CA GLU A 28 8.70 -11.72 9.78
C GLU A 28 9.39 -13.06 10.04
N ARG A 29 10.69 -13.16 9.75
CA ARG A 29 11.46 -14.39 10.02
C ARG A 29 11.45 -14.76 11.51
N MET A 30 11.41 -13.76 12.39
CA MET A 30 11.25 -14.00 13.83
C MET A 30 9.86 -14.55 14.13
N ARG A 31 8.80 -14.00 13.53
CA ARG A 31 7.42 -14.51 13.70
C ARG A 31 7.23 -15.92 13.16
N GLU A 32 7.83 -16.27 12.03
CA GLU A 32 7.87 -17.63 11.49
C GLU A 32 8.51 -18.63 12.48
N LEU A 33 9.43 -18.15 13.33
CA LEU A 33 10.08 -18.92 14.39
C LEU A 33 9.35 -18.82 15.74
N GLY A 34 8.17 -18.19 15.80
CA GLY A 34 7.36 -18.04 17.02
C GLY A 34 7.74 -16.86 17.92
N TRP A 35 8.59 -15.95 17.45
CA TRP A 35 9.06 -14.79 18.20
C TRP A 35 8.44 -13.49 17.67
N ALA A 36 8.07 -12.58 18.57
CA ALA A 36 7.65 -11.23 18.21
C ALA A 36 8.65 -10.20 18.71
N LEU A 37 8.82 -9.18 17.88
CA LEU A 37 9.63 -8.01 18.16
C LEU A 37 8.83 -6.78 17.75
N GLU A 38 8.66 -5.86 18.70
CA GLU A 38 8.05 -4.56 18.41
C GLU A 38 8.92 -3.79 17.41
N VAL A 39 8.32 -3.28 16.34
CA VAL A 39 9.03 -2.52 15.29
C VAL A 39 9.82 -1.37 15.91
N ARG A 40 9.20 -0.66 16.86
CA ARG A 40 9.83 0.43 17.61
C ARG A 40 11.07 0.00 18.38
N ALA A 41 11.10 -1.22 18.92
CA ALA A 41 12.26 -1.73 19.66
C ALA A 41 13.49 -1.88 18.77
N LEU A 42 13.31 -2.23 17.49
CA LEU A 42 14.43 -2.30 16.53
C LEU A 42 15.07 -0.94 16.28
N PHE A 43 14.27 0.11 16.19
CA PHE A 43 14.76 1.48 15.97
C PHE A 43 15.28 2.15 17.25
N ALA A 44 14.70 1.84 18.41
CA ALA A 44 15.11 2.38 19.69
C ALA A 44 16.38 1.70 20.24
N THR A 45 16.52 0.39 20.04
CA THR A 45 17.63 -0.44 20.54
C THR A 45 18.20 -1.34 19.44
N PRO A 46 18.91 -0.79 18.44
CA PRO A 46 19.36 -1.53 17.26
C PRO A 46 20.51 -2.51 17.51
N VAL A 47 21.10 -2.51 18.72
CA VAL A 47 22.16 -3.46 19.11
C VAL A 47 21.54 -4.83 19.38
N LEU A 48 22.02 -5.86 18.68
CA LEU A 48 21.36 -7.16 18.62
C LEU A 48 21.18 -7.85 19.98
N ALA A 49 22.13 -7.74 20.91
CA ALA A 49 22.00 -8.29 22.25
C ALA A 49 20.90 -7.58 23.08
N ALA A 50 20.77 -6.26 22.94
CA ALA A 50 19.72 -5.51 23.61
C ALA A 50 18.35 -5.81 22.97
N LEU A 51 18.32 -5.92 21.64
CA LEU A 51 17.13 -6.30 20.90
C LEU A 51 16.62 -7.68 21.34
N ALA A 52 17.51 -8.66 21.46
CA ALA A 52 17.19 -10.01 21.91
C ALA A 52 16.53 -10.03 23.29
N ALA A 53 16.89 -9.10 24.18
CA ALA A 53 16.27 -8.98 25.51
C ALA A 53 14.83 -8.43 25.47
N SER A 54 14.42 -7.78 24.37
CA SER A 54 13.06 -7.27 24.15
C SER A 54 12.14 -8.23 23.38
N VAL A 55 12.68 -9.36 22.93
CA VAL A 55 11.92 -10.37 22.17
C VAL A 55 10.95 -11.08 23.11
N VAL A 56 9.71 -11.20 22.67
CA VAL A 56 8.66 -11.93 23.37
C VAL A 56 8.15 -13.07 22.51
N ALA A 57 7.41 -14.02 23.10
CA ALA A 57 6.68 -15.00 22.31
C ALA A 57 5.64 -14.28 21.43
N ALA A 58 5.55 -14.67 20.16
CA ALA A 58 4.58 -14.07 19.26
C ALA A 58 3.15 -14.32 19.76
N ARG A 59 2.43 -13.24 20.07
CA ARG A 59 0.98 -13.29 20.27
C ARG A 59 0.33 -13.06 18.92
N ALA A 60 -0.20 -14.12 18.33
CA ALA A 60 -1.04 -13.98 17.15
C ALA A 60 -2.40 -13.40 17.57
N VAL A 61 -2.80 -12.30 16.94
CA VAL A 61 -4.22 -11.91 16.95
C VAL A 61 -4.98 -13.02 16.25
N ALA A 62 -5.87 -13.71 16.98
CA ALA A 62 -6.69 -14.74 16.40
C ALA A 62 -7.71 -14.10 15.44
N VAL A 63 -7.49 -14.25 14.14
CA VAL A 63 -8.41 -13.76 13.12
C VAL A 63 -9.59 -14.73 13.05
N PRO A 64 -10.83 -14.27 13.31
CA PRO A 64 -11.99 -15.14 13.19
C PRO A 64 -12.17 -15.56 11.72
N PRO A 65 -12.49 -16.84 11.44
CA PRO A 65 -12.70 -17.30 10.08
C PRO A 65 -13.90 -16.59 9.44
N ASN A 66 -13.96 -16.62 8.11
CA ASN A 66 -15.15 -16.20 7.37
C ASN A 66 -16.15 -17.38 7.34
N PRO A 67 -17.34 -17.24 7.95
CA PRO A 67 -18.33 -18.31 7.99
C PRO A 67 -19.25 -18.34 6.75
N ILE A 68 -19.14 -17.40 5.80
CA ILE A 68 -20.03 -17.32 4.62
C ILE A 68 -19.76 -18.50 3.67
N PRO A 69 -20.71 -19.46 3.51
CA PRO A 69 -20.51 -20.64 2.68
C PRO A 69 -20.60 -20.30 1.18
N ALA A 70 -20.05 -21.18 0.34
CA ALA A 70 -20.23 -21.09 -1.10
C ALA A 70 -21.71 -21.26 -1.50
N GLY A 71 -22.18 -20.45 -2.45
CA GLY A 71 -23.57 -20.47 -2.90
C GLY A 71 -24.59 -19.98 -1.86
N CYS A 72 -24.15 -19.25 -0.83
CA CYS A 72 -25.03 -18.66 0.17
C CYS A 72 -26.09 -17.77 -0.51
N SER A 73 -27.38 -18.08 -0.36
CA SER A 73 -28.45 -17.30 -0.98
C SER A 73 -28.84 -16.06 -0.17
N ARG A 74 -28.45 -15.99 1.09
CA ARG A 74 -28.74 -14.87 1.99
C ARG A 74 -27.71 -14.79 3.10
N ILE A 75 -26.97 -13.69 3.14
CA ILE A 75 -26.00 -13.39 4.21
C ILE A 75 -26.75 -12.76 5.38
N THR A 76 -26.53 -13.26 6.59
CA THR A 76 -27.13 -12.74 7.83
C THR A 76 -26.08 -12.08 8.71
N PRO A 77 -26.45 -11.19 9.65
CA PRO A 77 -25.51 -10.50 10.53
C PRO A 77 -24.55 -11.44 11.28
N GLU A 78 -25.00 -12.62 11.67
CA GLU A 78 -24.20 -13.60 12.43
C GLU A 78 -23.07 -14.22 11.60
N LEU A 79 -23.12 -14.08 10.27
CA LEU A 79 -22.06 -14.51 9.37
C LEU A 79 -20.95 -13.46 9.22
N LEU A 80 -21.09 -12.28 9.80
CA LEU A 80 -20.09 -11.22 9.75
C LEU A 80 -19.24 -11.24 11.03
N THR A 81 -17.93 -11.51 10.89
CA THR A 81 -17.04 -11.70 12.05
C THR A 81 -16.13 -10.52 12.35
N LEU A 82 -16.02 -9.56 11.43
CA LEU A 82 -15.12 -8.41 11.55
C LEU A 82 -15.86 -7.06 11.64
N LEU A 83 -17.19 -7.04 11.56
CA LEU A 83 -18.03 -5.86 11.66
C LEU A 83 -19.47 -6.25 12.03
N GLU A 84 -20.24 -5.25 12.45
CA GLU A 84 -21.66 -5.40 12.77
C GLU A 84 -22.51 -4.58 11.81
N LEU A 85 -23.25 -5.27 10.93
CA LEU A 85 -24.26 -4.67 10.05
C LEU A 85 -25.64 -5.22 10.36
N THR A 86 -26.67 -4.40 10.20
CA THR A 86 -28.05 -4.86 10.20
C THR A 86 -28.39 -5.58 8.90
N GLN A 87 -29.44 -6.39 8.89
CA GLN A 87 -29.86 -7.08 7.68
C GLN A 87 -30.16 -6.13 6.49
N PRO A 88 -30.85 -4.98 6.67
CA PRO A 88 -31.07 -4.05 5.56
C PRO A 88 -29.77 -3.48 4.98
N GLU A 89 -28.76 -3.24 5.83
CA GLU A 89 -27.42 -2.81 5.40
C GLU A 89 -26.74 -3.91 4.57
N ILE A 90 -26.81 -5.18 5.02
CA ILE A 90 -26.26 -6.33 4.27
C ILE A 90 -26.96 -6.48 2.92
N ASP A 91 -28.30 -6.41 2.91
CA ASP A 91 -29.10 -6.55 1.69
C ASP A 91 -28.77 -5.42 0.68
N ALA A 92 -28.56 -4.20 1.17
CA ALA A 92 -28.13 -3.07 0.35
C ALA A 92 -26.72 -3.28 -0.25
N ALA A 93 -25.76 -3.78 0.55
CA ALA A 93 -24.41 -4.07 0.06
C ALA A 93 -24.41 -5.19 -1.00
N VAL A 94 -25.18 -6.25 -0.77
CA VAL A 94 -25.30 -7.39 -1.68
C VAL A 94 -26.00 -7.02 -2.99
N ALA A 95 -26.93 -6.05 -2.97
CA ALA A 95 -27.64 -5.61 -4.17
C ALA A 95 -26.72 -5.00 -5.24
N CYS A 96 -25.54 -4.50 -4.85
CA CYS A 96 -24.53 -3.98 -5.77
C CYS A 96 -23.74 -5.08 -6.51
N VAL A 97 -23.93 -6.36 -6.17
CA VAL A 97 -23.18 -7.49 -6.74
C VAL A 97 -24.01 -8.20 -7.82
N PRO A 98 -23.51 -8.30 -9.05
CA PRO A 98 -24.10 -9.17 -10.05
C PRO A 98 -24.14 -10.62 -9.56
N GLY A 99 -25.33 -11.22 -9.50
CA GLY A 99 -25.53 -12.57 -8.94
C GLY A 99 -25.84 -12.61 -7.43
N GLY A 100 -25.90 -11.45 -6.77
CA GLY A 100 -26.35 -11.31 -5.38
C GLY A 100 -25.50 -12.07 -4.37
N ALA A 101 -26.13 -12.53 -3.28
CA ALA A 101 -25.42 -13.13 -2.14
C ALA A 101 -24.58 -14.36 -2.53
N ALA A 102 -24.99 -15.11 -3.56
CA ALA A 102 -24.27 -16.29 -4.00
C ALA A 102 -22.88 -15.98 -4.56
N GLN A 103 -22.69 -14.75 -5.08
CA GLN A 103 -21.41 -14.25 -5.57
C GLN A 103 -20.59 -13.54 -4.49
N VAL A 104 -21.10 -13.38 -3.27
CA VAL A 104 -20.31 -12.79 -2.18
C VAL A 104 -19.51 -13.88 -1.48
N GLN A 105 -18.21 -13.68 -1.43
CA GLN A 105 -17.28 -14.50 -0.67
C GLN A 105 -17.16 -14.01 0.77
N ASP A 106 -16.98 -12.70 0.97
CA ASP A 106 -16.76 -12.11 2.29
C ASP A 106 -17.20 -10.64 2.35
N ILE A 107 -17.48 -10.15 3.55
CA ILE A 107 -17.79 -8.74 3.84
C ILE A 107 -17.02 -8.33 5.09
N TYR A 108 -16.15 -7.33 4.97
CA TYR A 108 -15.33 -6.85 6.09
C TYR A 108 -15.07 -5.34 5.98
N PRO A 109 -14.71 -4.64 7.07
CA PRO A 109 -14.48 -3.19 7.02
C PRO A 109 -13.29 -2.81 6.14
N LEU A 110 -13.14 -1.53 5.86
CA LEU A 110 -11.93 -0.99 5.24
C LEU A 110 -10.75 -1.00 6.24
N ALA A 111 -9.53 -1.14 5.73
CA ALA A 111 -8.32 -0.79 6.46
C ALA A 111 -8.24 0.75 6.63
N PRO A 112 -7.55 1.27 7.66
CA PRO A 112 -7.53 2.71 7.95
C PRO A 112 -7.19 3.61 6.76
N LEU A 113 -6.16 3.28 5.97
CA LEU A 113 -5.79 4.10 4.80
C LEU A 113 -6.85 4.04 3.69
N GLN A 114 -7.52 2.89 3.49
CA GLN A 114 -8.57 2.75 2.48
C GLN A 114 -9.73 3.72 2.73
N HIS A 115 -10.05 4.06 3.99
CA HIS A 115 -11.06 5.09 4.30
C HIS A 115 -10.71 6.45 3.70
N GLY A 116 -9.45 6.87 3.82
CA GLY A 116 -8.97 8.13 3.24
C GLY A 116 -8.99 8.12 1.72
N LEU A 117 -8.57 7.01 1.10
CA LEU A 117 -8.62 6.83 -0.36
C LEU A 117 -10.06 6.90 -0.88
N LEU A 118 -10.99 6.19 -0.23
CA LEU A 118 -12.40 6.22 -0.59
C LEU A 118 -12.98 7.62 -0.42
N PHE A 119 -12.65 8.31 0.67
CA PHE A 119 -13.09 9.70 0.88
C PHE A 119 -12.67 10.60 -0.28
N HIS A 120 -11.42 10.55 -0.71
CA HIS A 120 -10.93 11.37 -1.83
C HIS A 120 -11.55 10.96 -3.17
N HIS A 121 -11.76 9.67 -3.41
CA HIS A 121 -12.51 9.20 -4.57
C HIS A 121 -13.92 9.83 -4.59
N LEU A 122 -14.63 9.83 -3.45
CA LEU A 122 -15.98 10.40 -3.36
C LEU A 122 -16.01 11.92 -3.42
N ALA A 123 -14.99 12.59 -2.88
CA ALA A 123 -14.88 14.05 -2.88
C ALA A 123 -14.51 14.62 -4.25
N SER A 124 -13.78 13.86 -5.08
CA SER A 124 -13.46 14.29 -6.43
C SER A 124 -14.68 14.16 -7.34
N ALA A 125 -15.03 15.21 -8.08
CA ALA A 125 -16.09 15.17 -9.08
C ALA A 125 -15.61 14.64 -10.45
N GLN A 126 -14.33 14.84 -10.78
CA GLN A 126 -13.70 14.45 -12.03
C GLN A 126 -12.39 13.73 -11.75
N GLY A 127 -12.10 12.68 -12.52
CA GLY A 127 -10.90 11.89 -12.30
C GLY A 127 -10.81 11.21 -10.94
N ASP A 128 -9.67 10.57 -10.73
CA ASP A 128 -9.33 9.82 -9.55
C ASP A 128 -7.81 9.84 -9.32
N ALA A 129 -7.37 10.56 -8.30
CA ALA A 129 -5.97 10.69 -7.94
C ALA A 129 -5.31 9.35 -7.52
N TYR A 130 -6.13 8.32 -7.24
CA TYR A 130 -5.69 7.01 -6.79
C TYR A 130 -5.85 5.91 -7.84
N LEU A 131 -6.18 6.29 -9.07
CA LEU A 131 -6.15 5.40 -10.23
C LEU A 131 -4.77 5.44 -10.88
N ALA A 132 -4.00 4.37 -10.68
CA ALA A 132 -2.71 4.17 -11.32
C ALA A 132 -2.90 3.66 -12.76
N ARG A 133 -1.96 4.04 -13.63
CA ARG A 133 -1.96 3.69 -15.05
C ARG A 133 -0.58 3.23 -15.48
N ASP A 134 -0.49 1.99 -15.96
CA ASP A 134 0.71 1.42 -16.54
C ASP A 134 0.52 1.13 -18.03
N LEU A 135 1.50 1.49 -18.87
CA LEU A 135 1.48 1.18 -20.30
C LEU A 135 2.52 0.11 -20.61
N LEU A 136 2.06 -1.02 -21.13
CA LEU A 136 2.86 -2.15 -21.56
C LEU A 136 2.80 -2.29 -23.08
N ALA A 137 3.88 -2.78 -23.67
CA ALA A 137 3.95 -3.10 -25.09
C ALA A 137 4.24 -4.59 -25.30
N PHE A 138 3.59 -5.19 -26.28
CA PHE A 138 3.70 -6.59 -26.66
C PHE A 138 4.00 -6.69 -28.15
N ASP A 139 4.91 -7.57 -28.55
CA ASP A 139 5.28 -7.72 -29.95
C ASP A 139 4.13 -8.33 -30.76
N THR A 140 3.28 -9.15 -30.14
CA THR A 140 2.18 -9.83 -30.82
C THR A 140 0.89 -9.84 -30.00
N HIS A 141 -0.25 -9.91 -30.69
CA HIS A 141 -1.55 -10.12 -30.05
C HIS A 141 -1.58 -11.40 -29.21
N ALA A 142 -0.89 -12.47 -29.63
CA ALA A 142 -0.83 -13.74 -28.89
C ALA A 142 -0.15 -13.58 -27.52
N GLN A 143 0.94 -12.82 -27.43
CA GLN A 143 1.60 -12.51 -26.16
C GLN A 143 0.69 -11.68 -25.24
N LEU A 144 0.00 -10.67 -25.79
CA LEU A 144 -0.99 -9.88 -25.06
C LEU A 144 -2.09 -10.79 -24.47
N GLN A 145 -2.66 -11.69 -25.28
CA GLN A 145 -3.70 -12.61 -24.81
C GLN A 145 -3.18 -13.57 -23.74
N GLY A 146 -1.94 -14.05 -23.87
CA GLY A 146 -1.29 -14.86 -22.83
C GLY A 146 -1.15 -14.09 -21.51
N PHE A 147 -0.71 -12.83 -21.57
CA PHE A 147 -0.61 -11.97 -20.39
C PHE A 147 -1.98 -11.72 -19.74
N LEU A 148 -3.02 -11.39 -20.52
CA LEU A 148 -4.37 -11.16 -20.02
C LEU A 148 -4.95 -12.41 -19.35
N ALA A 149 -4.73 -13.60 -19.92
CA ALA A 149 -5.16 -14.86 -19.33
C ALA A 149 -4.41 -15.17 -18.02
N ALA A 150 -3.11 -14.91 -17.96
CA ALA A 150 -2.32 -15.05 -16.74
C ALA A 150 -2.81 -14.07 -15.65
N LEU A 151 -3.06 -12.81 -16.01
CA LEU A 151 -3.58 -11.81 -15.09
C LEU A 151 -4.97 -12.19 -14.55
N GLN A 152 -5.87 -12.68 -15.40
CA GLN A 152 -7.16 -13.22 -14.96
C GLN A 152 -7.00 -14.35 -13.94
N HIS A 153 -6.02 -15.25 -14.15
CA HIS A 153 -5.74 -16.32 -13.20
C HIS A 153 -5.26 -15.79 -11.85
N VAL A 154 -4.41 -14.74 -11.84
CA VAL A 154 -4.00 -14.06 -10.60
C VAL A 154 -5.20 -13.40 -9.92
N ILE A 155 -6.10 -12.73 -10.65
CA ILE A 155 -7.34 -12.17 -10.09
C ILE A 155 -8.16 -13.27 -9.40
N SER A 156 -8.33 -14.44 -10.04
CA SER A 156 -9.06 -15.56 -9.46
C SER A 156 -8.41 -16.13 -8.19
N ARG A 157 -7.10 -16.00 -8.03
CA ARG A 157 -6.33 -16.51 -6.88
C ARG A 157 -6.41 -15.61 -5.65
N HIS A 158 -6.54 -14.29 -5.83
CA HIS A 158 -6.39 -13.32 -4.75
C HIS A 158 -7.68 -12.55 -4.47
N ASP A 159 -8.23 -12.72 -3.26
CA ASP A 159 -9.47 -12.08 -2.81
C ASP A 159 -9.50 -10.56 -3.03
N ILE A 160 -8.40 -9.88 -2.71
CA ILE A 160 -8.32 -8.41 -2.80
C ILE A 160 -8.49 -7.90 -4.24
N LEU A 161 -8.07 -8.68 -5.24
CA LEU A 161 -8.24 -8.33 -6.65
C LEU A 161 -9.67 -8.52 -7.14
N ARG A 162 -10.50 -9.23 -6.36
CA ARG A 162 -11.94 -9.45 -6.59
C ARG A 162 -12.80 -8.66 -5.60
N THR A 163 -12.24 -7.61 -4.99
CA THR A 163 -12.91 -6.82 -3.95
C THR A 163 -13.42 -5.50 -4.51
N GLY A 164 -14.70 -5.21 -4.25
CA GLY A 164 -15.32 -3.89 -4.42
C GLY A 164 -15.54 -3.18 -3.07
N PHE A 165 -15.85 -1.89 -3.11
CA PHE A 165 -16.04 -1.04 -1.93
C PHE A 165 -17.45 -0.44 -1.95
N VAL A 166 -18.22 -0.65 -0.89
CA VAL A 166 -19.62 -0.21 -0.81
C VAL A 166 -19.81 0.66 0.43
N TRP A 167 -20.58 1.74 0.30
CA TRP A 167 -20.81 2.70 1.39
C TRP A 167 -22.25 3.24 1.43
N GLN A 168 -22.99 3.18 0.32
CA GLN A 168 -24.35 3.73 0.28
C GLN A 168 -25.30 2.92 1.16
N GLY A 169 -26.01 3.61 2.06
CA GLY A 169 -26.98 2.96 2.96
C GLY A 169 -26.36 2.13 4.08
N LEU A 170 -25.05 2.29 4.34
CA LEU A 170 -24.32 1.60 5.39
C LEU A 170 -23.84 2.58 6.47
N ARG A 171 -23.79 2.12 7.73
CA ARG A 171 -23.18 2.89 8.83
C ARG A 171 -21.67 3.11 8.69
N GLU A 172 -20.98 2.18 8.04
CA GLU A 172 -19.56 2.23 7.75
C GLU A 172 -19.30 1.62 6.37
N PRO A 173 -18.33 2.13 5.59
CA PRO A 173 -17.98 1.54 4.30
C PRO A 173 -17.40 0.14 4.50
N VAL A 174 -17.62 -0.74 3.53
CA VAL A 174 -17.18 -2.14 3.58
C VAL A 174 -16.46 -2.56 2.30
N GLN A 175 -15.55 -3.51 2.47
CA GLN A 175 -14.98 -4.33 1.42
C GLN A 175 -15.90 -5.51 1.17
N LEU A 176 -16.20 -5.74 -0.11
CA LEU A 176 -17.09 -6.79 -0.56
C LEU A 176 -16.33 -7.70 -1.53
N VAL A 177 -15.91 -8.87 -1.06
CA VAL A 177 -15.13 -9.83 -1.85
C VAL A 177 -16.08 -10.66 -2.70
N TRP A 178 -15.93 -10.60 -4.02
CA TRP A 178 -16.71 -11.43 -4.93
C TRP A 178 -16.12 -12.83 -5.00
N ARG A 179 -16.88 -13.86 -5.40
CA ARG A 179 -16.37 -15.21 -5.65
C ARG A 179 -15.78 -15.34 -7.05
N GLU A 180 -16.31 -14.63 -8.01
CA GLU A 180 -15.76 -14.56 -9.35
C GLU A 180 -15.78 -13.10 -9.82
N ALA A 181 -14.65 -12.63 -10.35
CA ALA A 181 -14.56 -11.34 -11.01
C ALA A 181 -13.76 -11.51 -12.29
N VAL A 182 -14.33 -11.04 -13.40
CA VAL A 182 -13.73 -11.14 -14.73
C VAL A 182 -13.05 -9.83 -15.06
N LEU A 183 -11.79 -9.88 -15.50
CA LEU A 183 -11.01 -8.73 -15.95
C LEU A 183 -11.74 -8.05 -17.12
N PRO A 184 -12.17 -6.78 -16.98
CA PRO A 184 -12.69 -6.02 -18.11
C PRO A 184 -11.56 -5.77 -19.11
N VAL A 185 -11.74 -6.24 -20.35
CA VAL A 185 -10.81 -6.01 -21.45
C VAL A 185 -11.53 -5.18 -22.52
N HIS A 186 -11.03 -3.97 -22.76
CA HIS A 186 -11.56 -3.05 -23.76
C HIS A 186 -10.55 -2.88 -24.90
N THR A 187 -10.95 -3.17 -26.13
CA THR A 187 -10.12 -2.92 -27.31
C THR A 187 -10.48 -1.58 -27.94
N HIS A 188 -9.48 -0.73 -28.14
CA HIS A 188 -9.60 0.59 -28.75
C HIS A 188 -8.98 0.59 -30.14
N SER A 189 -9.54 1.40 -31.03
CA SER A 189 -9.01 1.64 -32.36
C SER A 189 -8.82 3.14 -32.54
N PHE A 190 -7.62 3.53 -32.93
CA PHE A 190 -7.21 4.92 -33.10
C PHE A 190 -6.80 5.17 -34.54
N SER A 191 -7.12 6.34 -35.06
CA SER A 191 -6.80 6.73 -36.44
C SER A 191 -5.52 7.58 -36.56
N GLY A 192 -5.02 8.14 -35.45
CA GLY A 192 -3.81 8.96 -35.42
C GLY A 192 -2.51 8.14 -35.30
N PRO A 193 -1.35 8.74 -35.64
CA PRO A 193 -0.06 8.05 -35.70
C PRO A 193 0.52 7.68 -34.33
N ASP A 194 0.15 8.38 -33.26
CA ASP A 194 0.62 8.09 -31.89
C ASP A 194 -0.48 7.41 -31.08
N VAL A 195 -0.60 6.09 -31.24
CA VAL A 195 -1.58 5.26 -30.53
C VAL A 195 -1.34 5.29 -29.02
N ALA A 196 -0.08 5.32 -28.58
CA ALA A 196 0.29 5.34 -27.17
C ALA A 196 -0.21 6.62 -26.49
N GLN A 197 0.07 7.78 -27.08
CA GLN A 197 -0.39 9.07 -26.56
C GLN A 197 -1.91 9.17 -26.53
N GLN A 198 -2.60 8.73 -27.60
CA GLN A 198 -4.07 8.76 -27.65
C GLN A 198 -4.69 7.87 -26.58
N LEU A 199 -4.17 6.65 -26.39
CA LEU A 199 -4.63 5.74 -25.35
C LEU A 199 -4.39 6.32 -23.95
N GLN A 200 -3.23 6.92 -23.72
CA GLN A 200 -2.92 7.59 -22.46
C GLN A 200 -3.83 8.80 -22.19
N GLN A 201 -4.09 9.64 -23.18
CA GLN A 201 -4.96 10.81 -23.04
C GLN A 201 -6.41 10.42 -22.74
N GLN A 202 -6.93 9.39 -23.41
CA GLN A 202 -8.30 8.90 -23.18
C GLN A 202 -8.47 8.32 -21.77
N LEU A 203 -7.41 7.73 -21.22
CA LEU A 203 -7.39 7.07 -19.92
C LEU A 203 -6.60 7.88 -18.88
N ASP A 204 -6.56 9.21 -19.02
CA ASP A 204 -5.89 10.08 -18.06
C ASP A 204 -6.66 10.08 -16.73
N PRO A 205 -6.06 9.62 -15.62
CA PRO A 205 -6.70 9.60 -14.30
C PRO A 205 -7.24 10.95 -13.83
N ARG A 206 -6.79 12.08 -14.40
CA ARG A 206 -7.35 13.41 -14.08
C ARG A 206 -8.80 13.57 -14.50
N HIS A 207 -9.27 12.77 -15.46
CA HIS A 207 -10.64 12.84 -15.98
C HIS A 207 -11.33 11.47 -16.04
N TYR A 208 -10.56 10.38 -16.07
CA TYR A 208 -11.05 9.01 -16.12
C TYR A 208 -11.23 8.42 -14.73
N ARG A 209 -12.28 7.61 -14.55
CA ARG A 209 -12.64 6.97 -13.28
C ARG A 209 -13.17 5.57 -13.52
N ILE A 210 -13.03 4.72 -12.52
CA ILE A 210 -13.72 3.42 -12.46
C ILE A 210 -14.68 3.42 -11.28
N ASP A 211 -15.74 2.62 -11.37
CA ASP A 211 -16.67 2.42 -10.25
C ASP A 211 -16.04 1.49 -9.22
N VAL A 212 -15.64 2.04 -8.08
CA VAL A 212 -14.97 1.27 -7.01
C VAL A 212 -15.88 0.27 -6.30
N SER A 213 -17.20 0.32 -6.55
CA SER A 213 -18.15 -0.68 -6.05
C SER A 213 -18.15 -1.98 -6.85
N GLN A 214 -17.58 -1.98 -8.06
CA GLN A 214 -17.60 -3.12 -8.98
C GLN A 214 -16.22 -3.75 -9.09
N ALA A 215 -16.08 -5.01 -8.64
CA ALA A 215 -14.84 -5.75 -8.81
C ALA A 215 -14.70 -6.33 -10.23
N PRO A 216 -13.48 -6.51 -10.76
CA PRO A 216 -12.20 -6.15 -10.16
C PRO A 216 -11.85 -4.66 -10.36
N LEU A 217 -11.13 -4.05 -9.41
CA LEU A 217 -10.61 -2.68 -9.57
C LEU A 217 -9.32 -2.62 -10.42
N LEU A 218 -9.32 -3.43 -11.48
CA LEU A 218 -8.27 -3.56 -12.46
C LEU A 218 -8.90 -3.67 -13.85
N HIS A 219 -8.59 -2.74 -14.75
CA HIS A 219 -9.17 -2.68 -16.09
C HIS A 219 -8.05 -2.73 -17.14
N ALA A 220 -8.24 -3.54 -18.18
CA ALA A 220 -7.31 -3.71 -19.29
C ALA A 220 -7.82 -3.00 -20.54
N HIS A 221 -7.03 -2.09 -21.10
CA HIS A 221 -7.36 -1.35 -22.32
C HIS A 221 -6.30 -1.61 -23.38
N ALA A 222 -6.64 -2.40 -24.39
CA ALA A 222 -5.73 -2.80 -25.46
C ALA A 222 -5.92 -1.93 -26.70
N ALA A 223 -4.85 -1.64 -27.42
CA ALA A 223 -4.89 -1.00 -28.73
C ALA A 223 -3.79 -1.56 -29.63
N GLU A 224 -4.11 -1.75 -30.91
CA GLU A 224 -3.10 -2.12 -31.90
C GLU A 224 -2.35 -0.87 -32.37
N ASP A 225 -1.02 -0.91 -32.28
CA ASP A 225 -0.12 0.10 -32.85
C ASP A 225 0.44 -0.46 -34.16
N ALA A 226 -0.41 -0.46 -35.19
CA ALA A 226 -0.13 -1.08 -36.48
C ALA A 226 1.10 -0.46 -37.18
N GLN A 227 1.40 0.82 -36.94
CA GLN A 227 2.57 1.49 -37.49
C GLN A 227 3.88 0.89 -36.96
N HIS A 228 3.91 0.49 -35.68
CA HIS A 228 5.08 -0.11 -35.06
C HIS A 228 4.99 -1.64 -34.96
N GLY A 229 3.93 -2.24 -35.52
CA GLY A 229 3.73 -3.70 -35.54
C GLY A 229 3.64 -4.33 -34.15
N ARG A 230 3.03 -3.63 -33.18
CA ARG A 230 2.95 -4.06 -31.78
C ARG A 230 1.57 -3.84 -31.19
N TRP A 231 1.31 -4.43 -30.04
CA TRP A 231 0.10 -4.21 -29.25
C TRP A 231 0.44 -3.44 -27.98
N LEU A 232 -0.38 -2.46 -27.65
CA LEU A 232 -0.27 -1.68 -26.41
C LEU A 232 -1.37 -2.11 -25.45
N LEU A 233 -1.04 -2.23 -24.17
CA LEU A 233 -1.98 -2.46 -23.09
C LEU A 233 -1.80 -1.38 -22.03
N CYS A 234 -2.83 -0.56 -21.86
CA CYS A 234 -2.96 0.32 -20.73
C CYS A 234 -3.71 -0.41 -19.62
N LEU A 235 -3.02 -0.70 -18.52
CA LEU A 235 -3.58 -1.33 -17.33
C LEU A 235 -3.90 -0.25 -16.30
N LEU A 236 -5.16 -0.17 -15.89
CA LEU A 236 -5.63 0.74 -14.85
C LEU A 236 -5.85 -0.04 -13.56
N SER A 237 -5.28 0.41 -12.45
CA SER A 237 -5.42 -0.22 -11.13
C SER A 237 -5.72 0.82 -10.05
N HIS A 238 -6.73 0.59 -9.22
CA HIS A 238 -7.02 1.50 -8.12
C HIS A 238 -6.21 1.15 -6.86
N HIS A 239 -5.62 2.16 -6.22
CA HIS A 239 -4.85 2.01 -4.97
C HIS A 239 -5.66 1.50 -3.77
N LEU A 240 -6.98 1.32 -3.90
CA LEU A 240 -7.81 0.74 -2.84
C LEU A 240 -7.48 -0.75 -2.64
N VAL A 241 -7.05 -1.45 -3.71
CA VAL A 241 -6.72 -2.88 -3.67
C VAL A 241 -5.23 -3.17 -3.90
N SER A 242 -4.43 -2.13 -4.15
CA SER A 242 -3.05 -2.32 -4.62
C SER A 242 -2.08 -1.27 -4.07
N ASP A 243 -0.91 -1.74 -3.67
CA ASP A 243 0.30 -0.96 -3.42
C ASP A 243 1.45 -1.40 -4.33
N HIS A 244 2.60 -0.73 -4.26
CA HIS A 244 3.76 -1.07 -5.11
C HIS A 244 4.20 -2.53 -4.95
N THR A 245 4.23 -3.06 -3.72
CA THR A 245 4.58 -4.46 -3.46
C THR A 245 3.55 -5.43 -4.05
N THR A 246 2.27 -5.07 -4.04
CA THR A 246 1.21 -5.85 -4.69
C THR A 246 1.45 -5.96 -6.18
N LEU A 247 1.87 -4.87 -6.84
CA LEU A 247 2.22 -4.88 -8.25
C LEU A 247 3.43 -5.80 -8.54
N GLU A 248 4.50 -5.71 -7.74
CA GLU A 248 5.67 -6.59 -7.87
C GLU A 248 5.29 -8.08 -7.77
N LEU A 249 4.48 -8.44 -6.76
CA LEU A 249 4.02 -9.82 -6.55
C LEU A 249 3.07 -10.30 -7.64
N LEU A 250 2.19 -9.42 -8.13
CA LEU A 250 1.31 -9.71 -9.25
C LEU A 250 2.13 -10.03 -10.51
N ILE A 251 3.18 -9.25 -10.79
CA ILE A 251 4.10 -9.50 -11.90
C ILE A 251 4.83 -10.83 -11.71
N GLU A 252 5.36 -11.11 -10.50
CA GLU A 252 6.02 -12.39 -10.16
C GLU A 252 5.08 -13.59 -10.45
N GLU A 253 3.81 -13.52 -10.06
CA GLU A 253 2.84 -14.60 -10.33
C GLU A 253 2.52 -14.72 -11.82
N ILE A 254 2.37 -13.62 -12.56
CA ILE A 254 2.15 -13.65 -14.02
C ILE A 254 3.32 -14.31 -14.73
N GLU A 255 4.56 -13.95 -14.39
CA GLU A 255 5.76 -14.56 -14.97
C GLU A 255 5.87 -16.05 -14.66
N ALA A 256 5.45 -16.47 -13.46
CA ALA A 256 5.40 -17.88 -13.10
C ALA A 256 4.35 -18.63 -13.93
N LEU A 257 3.17 -18.05 -14.14
CA LEU A 257 2.09 -18.64 -14.94
C LEU A 257 2.50 -18.77 -16.41
N LEU A 258 3.02 -17.71 -17.02
CA LEU A 258 3.51 -17.71 -18.40
C LEU A 258 4.66 -18.71 -18.60
N GLY A 259 5.50 -18.89 -17.57
CA GLY A 259 6.58 -19.86 -17.57
C GLY A 259 6.18 -21.30 -17.22
N GLY A 260 4.89 -21.63 -17.04
CA GLY A 260 4.43 -22.98 -16.67
C GLY A 260 4.78 -23.40 -15.25
N ARG A 261 5.13 -22.45 -14.37
CA ARG A 261 5.57 -22.65 -12.99
C ARG A 261 4.48 -22.36 -11.95
N ALA A 262 3.21 -22.42 -12.36
CA ALA A 262 2.06 -22.15 -11.49
C ALA A 262 2.05 -23.00 -10.19
N HIS A 263 2.53 -24.23 -10.27
CA HIS A 263 2.64 -25.16 -9.15
C HIS A 263 3.67 -24.75 -8.07
N LEU A 264 4.55 -23.79 -8.36
CA LEU A 264 5.50 -23.23 -7.40
C LEU A 264 4.93 -22.05 -6.61
N LEU A 265 3.76 -21.53 -7.03
CA LEU A 265 3.14 -20.40 -6.37
C LEU A 265 2.57 -20.83 -5.00
N PRO A 266 2.84 -20.08 -3.92
CA PRO A 266 2.28 -20.39 -2.63
C PRO A 266 0.75 -20.19 -2.63
N THR A 267 0.09 -20.76 -1.62
CA THR A 267 -1.31 -20.44 -1.34
C THR A 267 -1.41 -18.97 -0.93
N PRO A 268 -2.26 -18.18 -1.59
CA PRO A 268 -2.51 -16.79 -1.20
C PRO A 268 -3.05 -16.69 0.22
N LEU A 269 -2.52 -15.74 0.98
CA LEU A 269 -3.10 -15.34 2.26
C LEU A 269 -4.13 -14.23 2.03
N PRO A 270 -5.27 -14.23 2.73
CA PRO A 270 -6.32 -13.25 2.50
C PRO A 270 -5.98 -11.91 3.15
N PHE A 271 -6.28 -10.81 2.46
CA PHE A 271 -6.08 -9.45 2.98
C PHE A 271 -6.91 -9.16 4.24
N ARG A 272 -8.01 -9.88 4.45
CA ARG A 272 -8.87 -9.79 5.65
C ARG A 272 -8.09 -9.98 6.95
N ASP A 273 -7.02 -10.77 6.94
CA ASP A 273 -6.24 -11.05 8.14
C ASP A 273 -5.51 -9.79 8.62
N PHE A 274 -5.01 -8.99 7.68
CA PHE A 274 -4.42 -7.68 7.98
C PHE A 274 -5.48 -6.70 8.50
N VAL A 275 -6.66 -6.67 7.86
CA VAL A 275 -7.78 -5.82 8.31
C VAL A 275 -8.20 -6.18 9.74
N ALA A 276 -8.33 -7.48 10.04
CA ALA A 276 -8.67 -7.96 11.37
C ALA A 276 -7.62 -7.56 12.41
N GLN A 277 -6.34 -7.64 12.07
CA GLN A 277 -5.27 -7.19 12.97
C GLN A 277 -5.27 -5.68 13.21
N ALA A 278 -5.47 -4.89 12.15
CA ALA A 278 -5.57 -3.44 12.27
C ALA A 278 -6.77 -3.03 13.16
N ARG A 279 -7.87 -3.78 13.11
CA ARG A 279 -9.08 -3.50 13.90
C ARG A 279 -9.02 -4.05 15.34
N LEU A 280 -8.44 -5.24 15.55
CA LEU A 280 -8.41 -5.93 16.84
C LEU A 280 -7.12 -5.68 17.65
N GLY A 281 -6.11 -5.05 17.05
CA GLY A 281 -4.80 -4.81 17.65
C GLY A 281 -4.79 -3.69 18.69
N VAL A 282 -4.76 -2.44 18.23
CA VAL A 282 -4.72 -1.24 19.09
C VAL A 282 -6.04 -0.50 18.98
N SER A 283 -6.62 -0.10 20.12
CA SER A 283 -7.92 0.57 20.12
C SER A 283 -7.85 1.97 19.47
N GLN A 284 -8.97 2.43 18.94
CA GLN A 284 -9.08 3.81 18.39
C GLN A 284 -8.72 4.87 19.44
N ALA A 285 -9.10 4.65 20.70
CA ALA A 285 -8.80 5.57 21.81
C ALA A 285 -7.29 5.68 22.08
N GLU A 286 -6.55 4.57 21.97
CA GLU A 286 -5.09 4.58 22.11
C GLU A 286 -4.41 5.30 20.94
N HIS A 287 -4.87 5.06 19.70
CA HIS A 287 -4.38 5.82 18.55
C HIS A 287 -4.65 7.32 18.70
N GLU A 288 -5.86 7.69 19.12
CA GLU A 288 -6.22 9.09 19.36
C GLU A 288 -5.36 9.72 20.46
N ALA A 289 -5.17 9.02 21.58
CA ALA A 289 -4.32 9.50 22.67
C ALA A 289 -2.86 9.71 22.21
N PHE A 290 -2.32 8.78 21.41
CA PHE A 290 -0.98 8.89 20.85
C PHE A 290 -0.84 10.10 19.93
N PHE A 291 -1.72 10.25 18.93
CA PHE A 291 -1.65 11.37 18.00
C PHE A 291 -1.98 12.71 18.66
N ARG A 292 -2.86 12.73 19.65
CA ARG A 292 -3.13 13.92 20.47
C ARG A 292 -1.90 14.35 21.27
N ALA A 293 -1.15 13.40 21.84
CA ALA A 293 0.12 13.71 22.50
C ALA A 293 1.19 14.21 21.51
N MET A 294 1.21 13.68 20.29
CA MET A 294 2.19 14.06 19.25
C MET A 294 1.88 15.41 18.58
N LEU A 295 0.60 15.72 18.35
CA LEU A 295 0.16 16.81 17.46
C LEU A 295 -0.79 17.82 18.13
N GLY A 296 -1.23 17.59 19.36
CA GLY A 296 -2.28 18.40 20.00
C GLY A 296 -1.94 19.87 20.23
N ASP A 297 -0.65 20.22 20.22
CA ASP A 297 -0.14 21.59 20.31
C ASP A 297 0.26 22.18 18.94
N VAL A 298 0.04 21.47 17.82
CA VAL A 298 0.27 21.99 16.48
C VAL A 298 -0.92 22.86 16.06
N GLN A 299 -0.70 24.17 15.97
CA GLN A 299 -1.78 25.13 15.70
C GLN A 299 -1.92 25.52 14.22
N GLU A 300 -0.85 25.35 13.44
CA GLU A 300 -0.81 25.80 12.05
C GLU A 300 0.05 24.82 11.21
N PRO A 301 -0.20 24.66 9.90
CA PRO A 301 0.56 23.75 9.04
C PRO A 301 1.96 24.26 8.69
N SER A 302 2.87 23.35 8.38
CA SER A 302 4.24 23.66 7.92
C SER A 302 4.26 24.04 6.44
N ALA A 303 3.59 25.14 6.09
CA ALA A 303 3.36 25.57 4.71
C ALA A 303 4.63 26.18 4.08
N PRO A 304 5.25 25.53 3.08
CA PRO A 304 6.39 26.10 2.37
C PRO A 304 5.98 27.40 1.69
N PHE A 305 6.73 28.48 1.93
CA PHE A 305 6.48 29.81 1.37
C PHE A 305 5.10 30.40 1.71
N GLY A 306 4.44 29.89 2.77
CA GLY A 306 3.09 30.30 3.14
C GLY A 306 2.00 29.82 2.18
N LEU A 307 2.34 28.92 1.24
CA LEU A 307 1.39 28.35 0.30
C LEU A 307 0.62 27.21 0.99
N LEU A 308 -0.59 27.53 1.42
CA LEU A 308 -1.52 26.58 2.04
C LEU A 308 -2.33 25.80 1.02
N ASP A 309 -2.38 26.33 -0.20
CA ASP A 309 -3.38 25.94 -1.16
C ASP A 309 -2.75 25.52 -2.48
N VAL A 310 -2.83 24.22 -2.74
CA VAL A 310 -2.62 23.67 -4.07
C VAL A 310 -4.02 23.58 -4.70
N GLN A 311 -4.68 24.72 -4.93
CA GLN A 311 -6.02 24.71 -5.54
C GLN A 311 -5.95 24.12 -6.93
N GLY A 312 -6.57 22.95 -7.10
CA GLY A 312 -6.71 22.28 -8.38
C GLY A 312 -6.94 20.78 -8.23
N ASP A 313 -7.24 20.14 -9.34
CA ASP A 313 -7.33 18.69 -9.54
C ASP A 313 -5.95 18.02 -9.73
N GLY A 314 -4.86 18.74 -9.40
CA GLY A 314 -3.49 18.31 -9.63
C GLY A 314 -3.02 18.43 -11.09
N SER A 315 -3.85 18.90 -12.02
CA SER A 315 -3.48 19.02 -13.44
C SER A 315 -2.32 19.98 -13.72
N THR A 316 -2.07 20.93 -12.82
CA THR A 316 -1.01 21.95 -12.90
C THR A 316 0.27 21.56 -12.15
N ILE A 317 0.35 20.35 -11.60
CA ILE A 317 1.56 19.85 -10.96
C ILE A 317 2.66 19.71 -12.01
N ALA A 318 3.79 20.39 -11.76
CA ALA A 318 5.02 20.19 -12.51
C ALA A 318 5.93 19.25 -11.73
N GLU A 319 6.42 18.21 -12.40
CA GLU A 319 7.34 17.24 -11.83
C GLU A 319 8.78 17.53 -12.30
N ALA A 320 9.74 17.33 -11.40
CA ALA A 320 11.16 17.47 -11.69
C ALA A 320 11.94 16.34 -11.06
N ASP A 321 12.60 15.54 -11.88
CA ASP A 321 13.44 14.43 -11.45
C ASP A 321 14.91 14.82 -11.51
N VAL A 322 15.61 14.68 -10.38
CA VAL A 322 17.04 14.93 -10.28
C VAL A 322 17.72 13.71 -9.69
N ALA A 323 18.52 13.04 -10.51
CA ALA A 323 19.36 11.93 -10.06
C ALA A 323 20.46 12.43 -9.13
N LEU A 324 20.57 11.84 -7.94
CA LEU A 324 21.70 12.11 -7.04
C LEU A 324 22.98 11.50 -7.63
N PRO A 325 24.09 12.26 -7.69
CA PRO A 325 25.37 11.72 -8.13
C PRO A 325 25.74 10.45 -7.36
N ALA A 326 26.34 9.48 -8.05
CA ALA A 326 26.66 8.18 -7.47
C ALA A 326 27.60 8.29 -6.25
N GLU A 327 28.50 9.27 -6.24
CA GLU A 327 29.39 9.54 -5.11
C GLU A 327 28.62 10.02 -3.88
N LEU A 328 27.78 11.05 -4.02
CA LEU A 328 26.92 11.54 -2.94
C LEU A 328 26.02 10.41 -2.40
N SER A 329 25.48 9.59 -3.29
CA SER A 329 24.64 8.44 -2.93
C SER A 329 25.41 7.37 -2.14
N ARG A 330 26.70 7.15 -2.42
CA ARG A 330 27.56 6.26 -1.62
C ARG A 330 27.89 6.88 -0.27
N ASP A 331 28.19 8.17 -0.25
CA ASP A 331 28.55 8.90 0.96
C ASP A 331 27.38 8.95 1.95
N LEU A 332 26.17 9.25 1.49
CA LEU A 332 24.95 9.23 2.32
C LEU A 332 24.74 7.86 2.97
N ARG A 333 24.94 6.76 2.23
CA ARG A 333 24.85 5.40 2.78
C ARG A 333 25.99 5.09 3.76
N ALA A 334 27.19 5.61 3.53
CA ALA A 334 28.30 5.49 4.47
C ALA A 334 28.02 6.28 5.76
N GLN A 335 27.45 7.48 5.66
CA GLN A 335 27.02 8.29 6.80
C GLN A 335 25.93 7.60 7.62
N ALA A 336 24.88 7.11 6.96
CA ALA A 336 23.80 6.38 7.60
C ALA A 336 24.34 5.21 8.44
N ARG A 337 25.21 4.37 7.85
CA ARG A 337 25.88 3.26 8.55
C ARG A 337 26.73 3.71 9.73
N ARG A 338 27.57 4.74 9.54
CA ARG A 338 28.42 5.28 10.61
C ARG A 338 27.62 5.82 11.79
N LEU A 339 26.45 6.39 11.51
CA LEU A 339 25.56 6.97 12.52
C LEU A 339 24.61 5.97 13.16
N GLY A 340 24.52 4.73 12.62
CA GLY A 340 23.57 3.72 13.08
C GLY A 340 22.12 4.06 12.73
N VAL A 341 21.88 4.72 11.59
CA VAL A 341 20.53 5.12 11.15
C VAL A 341 20.23 4.63 9.73
N SER A 342 18.96 4.65 9.35
CA SER A 342 18.54 4.41 7.98
C SER A 342 18.85 5.60 7.07
N ALA A 343 19.02 5.35 5.77
CA ALA A 343 19.12 6.42 4.78
C ALA A 343 17.86 7.31 4.76
N ALA A 344 16.68 6.73 5.02
CA ALA A 344 15.42 7.46 5.10
C ALA A 344 15.45 8.55 6.18
N ALA A 345 16.05 8.29 7.35
CA ALA A 345 16.19 9.30 8.41
C ALA A 345 17.00 10.53 7.95
N LEU A 346 18.04 10.32 7.10
CA LEU A 346 18.79 11.44 6.52
C LEU A 346 17.92 12.27 5.57
N PHE A 347 17.12 11.61 4.71
CA PHE A 347 16.21 12.31 3.78
C PHE A 347 15.06 13.01 4.51
N HIS A 348 14.49 12.41 5.55
CA HIS A 348 13.49 13.06 6.39
C HIS A 348 14.04 14.30 7.08
N LEU A 349 15.26 14.24 7.62
CA LEU A 349 15.88 15.43 8.21
C LEU A 349 16.17 16.50 7.15
N ALA A 350 16.67 16.12 5.97
CA ALA A 350 16.91 17.06 4.88
C ALA A 350 15.61 17.76 4.43
N PHE A 351 14.52 16.99 4.31
CA PHE A 351 13.19 17.53 3.98
C PHE A 351 12.66 18.44 5.10
N ALA A 352 12.80 18.04 6.36
CA ALA A 352 12.43 18.86 7.51
C ALA A 352 13.19 20.19 7.55
N LEU A 353 14.49 20.17 7.28
CA LEU A 353 15.31 21.38 7.18
C LEU A 353 14.85 22.28 6.04
N MET A 354 14.50 21.71 4.88
CA MET A 354 13.93 22.47 3.77
C MET A 354 12.60 23.12 4.18
N LEU A 355 11.66 22.35 4.75
CA LEU A 355 10.38 22.86 5.22
C LEU A 355 10.55 23.96 6.27
N ALA A 356 11.46 23.77 7.22
CA ALA A 356 11.73 24.74 8.28
C ALA A 356 12.20 26.09 7.72
N ARG A 357 13.09 26.06 6.71
CA ARG A 357 13.60 27.25 6.05
C ARG A 357 12.56 27.93 5.18
N THR A 358 11.73 27.16 4.48
CA THR A 358 10.72 27.70 3.56
C THR A 358 9.44 28.15 4.26
N SER A 359 9.12 27.58 5.41
CA SER A 359 7.97 27.99 6.24
C SER A 359 8.34 28.96 7.37
N ALA A 360 9.64 29.28 7.54
CA ALA A 360 10.17 30.07 8.65
C ALA A 360 9.79 29.52 10.04
N ARG A 361 9.84 28.19 10.18
CA ARG A 361 9.51 27.47 11.42
C ARG A 361 10.61 26.52 11.84
N SER A 362 10.70 26.27 13.14
CA SER A 362 11.62 25.30 13.71
C SER A 362 10.95 23.98 14.13
N ASP A 363 9.63 23.98 14.25
CA ASP A 363 8.80 22.80 14.50
C ASP A 363 7.99 22.52 13.22
N VAL A 364 8.34 21.43 12.54
CA VAL A 364 7.72 21.08 11.26
C VAL A 364 7.04 19.72 11.33
N VAL A 365 5.90 19.61 10.64
CA VAL A 365 5.11 18.39 10.51
C VAL A 365 4.90 18.11 9.03
N PHE A 366 5.19 16.88 8.61
CA PHE A 366 4.92 16.42 7.24
C PHE A 366 4.58 14.94 7.21
N GLY A 367 3.88 14.50 6.17
CA GLY A 367 3.55 13.08 5.99
C GLY A 367 4.76 12.28 5.51
N THR A 368 4.97 11.09 6.08
CA THR A 368 5.85 10.05 5.55
C THR A 368 5.03 8.81 5.22
N VAL A 369 5.28 8.22 4.05
CA VAL A 369 4.66 6.95 3.66
C VAL A 369 5.52 5.79 4.19
N LEU A 370 4.91 4.87 4.91
CA LEU A 370 5.56 3.71 5.51
C LEU A 370 4.95 2.42 4.99
N PHE A 371 5.76 1.36 5.02
CA PHE A 371 5.33 -0.01 4.71
C PHE A 371 4.52 -0.58 5.90
N GLY A 372 3.19 -0.55 5.84
CA GLY A 372 2.33 -1.11 6.89
C GLY A 372 2.39 -2.64 7.00
N ARG A 373 3.05 -3.33 6.06
CA ARG A 373 3.41 -4.76 6.15
C ARG A 373 4.27 -5.09 7.39
N LEU A 374 4.88 -4.08 8.01
CA LEU A 374 5.58 -4.19 9.30
C LEU A 374 4.71 -4.72 10.45
N HIS A 375 3.40 -4.46 10.41
CA HIS A 375 2.46 -4.82 11.47
C HIS A 375 1.53 -5.98 11.09
N GLY A 376 1.75 -6.61 9.93
CA GLY A 376 0.90 -7.69 9.42
C GLY A 376 1.14 -9.05 10.09
N SER A 377 0.28 -10.02 9.74
CA SER A 377 0.39 -11.43 10.11
C SER A 377 1.62 -12.07 9.47
N THR A 378 2.00 -13.24 9.97
CA THR A 378 2.98 -14.10 9.30
C THR A 378 2.60 -14.27 7.83
N GLY A 379 3.50 -13.88 6.94
CA GLY A 379 3.29 -13.95 5.49
C GLY A 379 2.68 -12.70 4.85
N ALA A 380 2.42 -11.64 5.61
CA ALA A 380 1.92 -10.36 5.10
C ALA A 380 2.85 -9.71 4.05
N GLN A 381 4.12 -10.12 3.92
CA GLN A 381 4.97 -9.68 2.80
C GLN A 381 4.55 -10.22 1.43
N ARG A 382 3.83 -11.35 1.40
CA ARG A 382 3.38 -12.02 0.17
C ARG A 382 1.88 -11.89 -0.08
N THR A 383 1.14 -11.25 0.83
CA THR A 383 -0.28 -10.97 0.66
C THR A 383 -0.48 -9.81 -0.29
N LEU A 384 -1.32 -9.94 -1.31
CA LEU A 384 -1.71 -8.78 -2.12
C LEU A 384 -2.65 -7.86 -1.33
N GLY A 385 -2.55 -6.55 -1.53
CA GLY A 385 -3.48 -5.56 -0.98
C GLY A 385 -2.86 -4.21 -0.65
N MET A 386 -3.67 -3.31 -0.12
CA MET A 386 -3.22 -1.96 0.26
C MET A 386 -2.66 -1.94 1.68
N PHE A 387 -1.34 -2.07 1.81
CA PHE A 387 -0.64 -2.06 3.10
C PHE A 387 0.09 -0.76 3.40
N LEU A 388 0.06 0.24 2.52
CA LEU A 388 0.69 1.52 2.82
C LEU A 388 0.02 2.19 4.01
N ASN A 389 0.78 3.00 4.73
CA ASN A 389 0.24 3.90 5.73
C ASN A 389 0.97 5.24 5.63
N THR A 390 0.26 6.33 5.88
CA THR A 390 0.85 7.68 5.90
C THR A 390 0.81 8.18 7.32
N LEU A 391 1.99 8.39 7.91
CA LEU A 391 2.12 8.89 9.27
C LEU A 391 2.64 10.32 9.29
N PRO A 392 2.14 11.18 10.17
CA PRO A 392 2.73 12.48 10.43
C PRO A 392 4.08 12.30 11.13
N LEU A 393 5.13 12.88 10.56
CA LEU A 393 6.44 13.02 11.17
C LEU A 393 6.62 14.46 11.64
N ARG A 394 6.74 14.66 12.95
CA ARG A 394 7.00 15.95 13.57
C ARG A 394 8.45 16.04 14.00
N LEU A 395 9.15 17.08 13.58
CA LEU A 395 10.55 17.32 13.93
C LEU A 395 10.73 18.76 14.45
N ARG A 396 11.23 18.85 15.69
CA ARG A 396 11.68 20.10 16.32
C ARG A 396 13.17 20.24 16.11
N LEU A 397 13.55 21.23 15.32
CA LEU A 397 14.93 21.45 14.84
C LEU A 397 15.69 22.45 15.72
N ASP A 398 15.03 23.09 16.67
CA ASP A 398 15.68 24.02 17.59
C ASP A 398 16.72 23.31 18.45
N SER A 399 17.90 23.93 18.56
CA SER A 399 18.93 23.58 19.54
C SER A 399 19.59 22.20 19.39
N LEU A 400 19.40 21.50 18.25
CA LEU A 400 20.07 20.23 17.96
C LEU A 400 21.26 20.42 17.02
N SER A 401 22.39 19.79 17.35
CA SER A 401 23.44 19.57 16.35
C SER A 401 22.92 18.67 15.22
N VAL A 402 23.47 18.79 14.01
CA VAL A 402 23.07 17.95 12.86
C VAL A 402 23.14 16.45 13.22
N HIS A 403 24.18 16.04 13.95
CA HIS A 403 24.34 14.66 14.41
C HIS A 403 23.21 14.21 15.36
N ALA A 404 22.85 15.06 16.32
CA ALA A 404 21.75 14.77 17.25
C ALA A 404 20.39 14.75 16.53
N ALA A 405 20.18 15.69 15.60
CA ALA A 405 18.96 15.77 14.80
C ALA A 405 18.74 14.50 13.97
N VAL A 406 19.78 13.98 13.30
CA VAL A 406 19.67 12.72 12.52
C VAL A 406 19.22 11.55 13.40
N ARG A 407 19.82 11.39 14.58
CA ARG A 407 19.45 10.32 15.51
C ARG A 407 18.04 10.50 16.06
N HIS A 408 17.66 11.73 16.38
CA HIS A 408 16.31 12.05 16.81
C HIS A 408 15.27 11.71 15.74
N THR A 409 15.54 12.08 14.48
CA THR A 409 14.68 11.75 13.33
C THR A 409 14.51 10.24 13.13
N GLN A 410 15.49 9.41 13.49
CA GLN A 410 15.35 7.95 13.42
C GLN A 410 14.46 7.38 14.53
N GLN A 411 14.34 8.07 15.67
CA GLN A 411 13.55 7.64 16.82
C GLN A 411 12.08 8.06 16.72
N GLN A 412 11.81 9.16 15.99
CA GLN A 412 10.48 9.56 15.58
C GLN A 412 9.98 8.63 14.46
#